data_AF-A0A3D2J9K3-F1
#
_entry.id   AF-A0A3D2J9K3-F1
#
_cell.length_a   1.000
_cell.length_b   1.000
_cell.length_c   1.000
_cell.angle_alpha   90.00
_cell.angle_beta   90.00
_cell.angle_gamma   90.00
#
_symmetry.space_group_name_H-M   'P 1'
#
loop_
_entity.id
_entity.type
_entity.pdbx_description
1 polymer ?
#
loop_
_entity_poly.entity_id
_entity_poly.type
_entity_poly.pdbx_seq_one_letter_code
_entity_poly.pdbx_strand_id
1 'polypeptide(L)'
;MQQIEVPEKLADVASVPYDASQKVAISIVVPVMNEEQSIQTLYDKLSTQLNRIGSRYEIIFVDDGSTDGTFRELKALHDEHPGVVRVIQFRRNFSKTPALVAGFSRCRGDIIFTMDGDLQDDPEEIP
;
A
#
# COMPACT_ATOMS: atom_id res chain seq x y z
N MET A 1 -27.94 -22.70 -28.48
CA MET A 1 -26.70 -22.04 -27.99
C MET A 1 -26.37 -20.95 -28.99
N GLN A 2 -26.51 -19.68 -28.61
CA GLN A 2 -26.10 -18.54 -29.46
C GLN A 2 -24.63 -18.24 -29.17
N GLN A 3 -23.78 -18.30 -30.19
CA GLN A 3 -22.42 -17.77 -30.11
C GLN A 3 -22.51 -16.24 -30.00
N ILE A 4 -21.83 -15.68 -29.00
CA ILE A 4 -21.65 -14.24 -28.83
C ILE A 4 -20.38 -13.88 -29.61
N GLU A 5 -20.53 -13.12 -30.70
CA GLU A 5 -19.38 -12.54 -31.41
C GLU A 5 -18.80 -11.38 -30.60
N VAL A 6 -17.50 -11.48 -30.29
CA VAL A 6 -16.75 -10.44 -29.59
C VAL A 6 -16.27 -9.42 -30.64
N PRO A 7 -16.57 -8.12 -30.50
CA PRO A 7 -16.20 -7.11 -31.50
C PRO A 7 -14.67 -6.96 -31.65
N GLU A 8 -14.18 -6.83 -32.90
CA GLU A 8 -12.76 -6.73 -33.28
C GLU A 8 -11.96 -5.62 -32.57
N LYS A 9 -12.61 -4.60 -32.00
CA LYS A 9 -11.95 -3.44 -31.37
C LYS A 9 -11.26 -3.70 -30.02
N LEU A 10 -11.24 -4.95 -29.54
CA LEU A 10 -10.47 -5.35 -28.36
C LEU A 10 -9.06 -5.88 -28.69
N ALA A 11 -8.71 -6.05 -29.98
CA ALA A 11 -7.41 -6.57 -30.36
C ALA A 11 -6.24 -5.58 -30.16
N ASP A 12 -6.51 -4.27 -30.17
CA ASP A 12 -5.46 -3.22 -30.14
C ASP A 12 -4.93 -2.85 -28.75
N VAL A 13 -5.50 -3.40 -27.66
CA VAL A 13 -4.91 -3.26 -26.31
C VAL A 13 -3.81 -4.29 -26.02
N ALA A 14 -3.68 -5.33 -26.86
CA ALA A 14 -2.71 -6.41 -26.68
C ALA A 14 -1.28 -6.06 -27.13
N SER A 15 -1.06 -4.90 -27.75
CA SER A 15 0.25 -4.49 -28.27
C SER A 15 0.86 -3.28 -27.57
N VAL A 16 0.27 -2.80 -26.47
CA VAL A 16 1.02 -1.91 -25.56
C VAL A 16 2.07 -2.78 -24.88
N PRO A 17 3.38 -2.49 -25.04
CA PRO A 17 4.40 -3.26 -24.33
C PRO A 17 4.11 -3.18 -22.84
N TYR A 18 3.86 -4.33 -22.22
CA TYR A 18 3.79 -4.42 -20.77
C TYR A 18 5.20 -4.21 -20.23
N ASP A 19 5.48 -2.97 -19.82
CA ASP A 19 6.71 -2.67 -19.12
C ASP A 19 6.60 -3.19 -17.68
N ALA A 20 7.07 -4.42 -17.46
CA ALA A 20 7.12 -5.04 -16.14
C ALA A 20 7.92 -4.18 -15.14
N SER A 21 8.83 -3.31 -15.61
CA SER A 21 9.56 -2.38 -14.76
C SER A 21 8.68 -1.26 -14.21
N GLN A 22 7.48 -1.04 -14.76
CA GLN A 22 6.53 -0.02 -14.32
C GLN A 22 5.55 -0.50 -13.24
N LYS A 23 5.31 -1.82 -13.13
CA LYS A 23 4.29 -2.37 -12.25
C LYS A 23 4.77 -2.46 -10.80
N VAL A 24 3.91 -2.07 -9.86
CA VAL A 24 4.12 -2.35 -8.43
C VAL A 24 4.02 -3.86 -8.22
N ALA A 25 5.05 -4.48 -7.67
CA ALA A 25 5.07 -5.92 -7.40
C ALA A 25 4.57 -6.24 -5.99
N ILE A 26 4.92 -5.40 -5.01
CA ILE A 26 4.65 -5.61 -3.58
C ILE A 26 3.80 -4.46 -3.02
N SER A 27 2.72 -4.78 -2.33
CA SER A 27 1.95 -3.82 -1.53
C SER A 27 2.04 -4.18 -0.07
N ILE A 28 2.35 -3.20 0.79
CA ILE A 28 2.38 -3.35 2.24
C ILE A 28 1.20 -2.58 2.79
N VAL A 29 0.33 -3.23 3.54
CA VAL A 29 -0.83 -2.59 4.18
C VAL A 29 -0.56 -2.46 5.68
N VAL A 30 -0.60 -1.23 6.18
CA VAL A 30 -0.30 -0.90 7.57
C VAL A 30 -1.48 -0.16 8.20
N PRO A 31 -2.35 -0.84 8.95
CA PRO A 31 -3.33 -0.19 9.81
C PRO A 31 -2.62 0.57 10.93
N VAL A 32 -3.02 1.82 11.17
CA VAL A 32 -2.43 2.66 12.22
C VAL A 32 -3.50 3.40 13.00
N MET A 33 -3.29 3.56 14.31
CA MET A 33 -4.17 4.36 15.17
C MET A 33 -3.41 4.94 16.37
N ASN A 34 -3.29 6.27 16.41
CA ASN A 34 -2.58 7.00 17.46
C ASN A 34 -1.12 6.56 17.66
N GLU A 35 -0.37 6.58 16.57
CA GLU A 35 0.98 6.05 16.41
C GLU A 35 1.97 7.10 15.86
N GLU A 36 1.73 8.39 16.12
CA GLU A 36 2.53 9.52 15.61
C GLU A 36 4.05 9.29 15.69
N GLN A 37 4.52 8.70 16.79
CA GLN A 37 5.95 8.52 17.06
C GLN A 37 6.59 7.35 16.31
N SER A 38 5.82 6.36 15.84
CA SER A 38 6.35 5.19 15.15
C SER A 38 6.39 5.33 13.63
N ILE A 39 5.55 6.20 13.05
CA ILE A 39 5.33 6.33 11.60
C ILE A 39 6.66 6.45 10.81
N GLN A 40 7.52 7.40 11.17
CA GLN A 40 8.79 7.61 10.44
C GLN A 40 9.72 6.39 10.56
N THR A 41 9.87 5.86 11.78
CA THR A 41 10.76 4.71 12.02
C THR A 41 10.28 3.47 11.29
N LEU A 42 8.97 3.24 11.23
CA LEU A 42 8.39 2.11 10.51
C LEU A 42 8.65 2.25 9.01
N TYR A 43 8.43 3.44 8.45
CA TYR A 43 8.71 3.71 7.05
C TYR A 43 10.20 3.50 6.71
N ASP A 44 11.12 3.99 7.53
CA ASP A 44 12.56 3.85 7.28
C ASP A 44 13.00 2.39 7.25
N LYS A 45 12.49 1.57 8.18
CA LYS A 45 12.76 0.13 8.21
C LYS A 45 12.16 -0.59 7.00
N LEU A 46 10.88 -0.35 6.69
CA LEU A 46 10.20 -0.93 5.54
C LEU A 46 10.91 -0.57 4.23
N SER A 47 11.17 0.72 4.01
CA SER A 47 11.82 1.19 2.78
C SER A 47 13.23 0.61 2.64
N THR A 48 14.01 0.53 3.72
CA THR A 48 15.33 -0.10 3.71
C THR A 48 15.25 -1.56 3.25
N GLN A 49 14.33 -2.35 3.81
CA GLN A 49 14.20 -3.75 3.43
C GLN A 49 13.68 -3.92 2.01
N LEU A 50 12.63 -3.19 1.63
CA LEU A 50 12.00 -3.31 0.31
C LEU A 50 12.94 -2.83 -0.81
N ASN A 51 13.80 -1.84 -0.53
CA ASN A 51 14.86 -1.43 -1.46
C ASN A 51 15.90 -2.54 -1.69
N ARG A 52 16.20 -3.39 -0.70
CA ARG A 52 17.12 -4.54 -0.86
C ARG A 52 16.53 -5.63 -1.77
N ILE A 53 15.21 -5.83 -1.72
CA ILE A 53 14.49 -6.77 -2.60
C ILE A 53 14.56 -6.32 -4.07
N GLY A 54 14.72 -5.01 -4.33
CA GLY A 54 14.94 -4.47 -5.68
C GLY A 54 13.69 -4.49 -6.57
N SER A 55 12.51 -4.75 -6.01
CA SER A 55 11.21 -4.72 -6.69
C SER A 55 10.49 -3.40 -6.42
N ARG A 56 9.66 -2.92 -7.37
CA ARG A 56 8.78 -1.77 -7.09
C ARG A 56 7.74 -2.14 -6.04
N TYR A 57 7.57 -1.29 -5.05
CA TYR A 57 6.63 -1.49 -3.96
C TYR A 57 5.79 -0.25 -3.70
N GLU A 58 4.72 -0.43 -2.93
CA GLU A 58 3.99 0.66 -2.29
C GLU A 58 3.69 0.32 -0.84
N ILE A 59 3.58 1.34 0.00
CA ILE A 59 3.17 1.23 1.40
C ILE A 59 1.86 2.00 1.55
N ILE A 60 0.81 1.30 1.95
CA ILE A 60 -0.53 1.84 2.16
C ILE A 60 -0.77 1.90 3.66
N PHE A 61 -0.65 3.10 4.22
CA PHE A 61 -1.06 3.35 5.59
C PHE A 61 -2.58 3.61 5.64
N VAL A 62 -3.25 2.98 6.59
CA VAL A 62 -4.68 3.16 6.82
C VAL A 62 -4.89 3.69 8.24
N ASP A 63 -5.06 5.01 8.33
CA ASP A 63 -5.36 5.72 9.57
C ASP A 63 -6.81 5.45 9.99
N ASP A 64 -6.97 4.67 11.06
CA ASP A 64 -8.26 4.27 11.63
C ASP A 64 -8.86 5.36 12.54
N GLY A 65 -8.85 6.59 12.06
CA GLY A 65 -9.43 7.74 12.75
C GLY A 65 -8.64 8.17 13.99
N SER A 66 -7.32 8.30 13.84
CA SER A 66 -6.43 8.83 14.89
C SER A 66 -6.85 10.23 15.32
N THR A 67 -6.57 10.53 16.58
CA THR A 67 -6.88 11.81 17.25
C THR A 67 -5.64 12.60 17.66
N ASP A 68 -4.45 12.03 17.45
CA ASP A 68 -3.14 12.64 17.67
C ASP A 68 -2.53 13.17 16.35
N GLY A 69 -1.20 13.33 16.28
CA GLY A 69 -0.51 13.76 15.08
C GLY A 69 -0.33 12.71 13.98
N THR A 70 -0.79 11.46 14.15
CA THR A 70 -0.53 10.35 13.21
C THR A 70 -0.83 10.71 11.75
N PHE A 71 -2.02 11.27 11.46
CA PHE A 71 -2.38 11.63 10.10
C PHE A 71 -1.48 12.71 9.50
N ARG A 72 -0.96 13.63 10.33
CA ARG A 72 -0.05 14.68 9.88
C ARG A 72 1.26 14.07 9.40
N GLU A 73 1.82 13.15 10.17
CA GLU A 73 3.05 12.43 9.83
C GLU A 73 2.86 11.56 8.58
N LEU A 74 1.75 10.83 8.49
CA LEU A 74 1.42 10.05 7.30
C LEU A 74 1.31 10.93 6.04
N LYS A 75 0.68 12.10 6.17
CA LYS A 75 0.55 13.05 5.07
C LYS A 75 1.92 13.60 4.67
N ALA A 76 2.79 13.93 5.63
CA ALA A 76 4.15 14.37 5.34
C ALA A 76 4.94 13.30 4.57
N LEU A 77 4.89 12.03 5.00
CA LEU A 77 5.50 10.92 4.28
C LEU A 77 4.95 10.73 2.87
N HIS A 78 3.64 10.87 2.68
CA HIS A 78 3.02 10.82 1.36
C HIS A 78 3.54 11.92 0.43
N ASP A 79 3.64 13.14 0.95
CA ASP A 79 4.10 14.31 0.20
C ASP A 79 5.60 14.18 -0.15
N GLU A 80 6.42 13.58 0.72
CA GLU A 80 7.85 13.34 0.49
C GLU A 80 8.12 12.18 -0.48
N HIS A 81 7.28 11.15 -0.46
CA HIS A 81 7.45 9.92 -1.25
C HIS A 81 6.26 9.63 -2.17
N PRO A 82 5.96 10.54 -3.12
CA PRO A 82 4.80 10.41 -3.99
C PRO A 82 4.90 9.14 -4.85
N GLY A 83 3.83 8.34 -4.82
CA GLY A 83 3.73 7.10 -5.59
C GLY A 83 4.28 5.85 -4.88
N VAL A 84 5.05 6.01 -3.80
CA VAL A 84 5.49 4.92 -2.92
C VAL A 84 4.60 4.84 -1.69
N VAL A 85 4.39 5.98 -1.01
CA VAL A 85 3.55 6.07 0.18
C VAL A 85 2.14 6.50 -0.21
N ARG A 86 1.12 5.80 0.29
CA ARG A 86 -0.30 6.11 0.09
C ARG A 86 -1.02 6.06 1.43
N VAL A 87 -1.98 6.96 1.60
CA VAL A 87 -2.70 7.10 2.88
C VAL A 87 -4.20 6.99 2.64
N ILE A 88 -4.87 6.19 3.46
CA ILE A 88 -6.32 6.14 3.59
C ILE A 88 -6.64 6.63 4.99
N GLN A 89 -7.50 7.63 5.12
CA GLN A 89 -7.96 8.13 6.41
C GLN A 89 -9.43 7.82 6.61
N PHE A 90 -9.74 7.18 7.73
CA PHE A 90 -11.11 7.03 8.19
C PHE A 90 -11.57 8.23 9.01
N ARG A 91 -12.87 8.52 8.96
CA ARG A 91 -13.46 9.65 9.70
C ARG A 91 -13.56 9.41 11.21
N ARG A 92 -13.44 8.16 11.65
CA ARG A 92 -13.47 7.68 13.04
C ARG A 92 -12.91 6.26 13.07
N ASN A 93 -12.66 5.74 14.27
CA ASN A 93 -12.25 4.36 14.49
C ASN A 93 -13.36 3.36 14.07
N PHE A 94 -12.98 2.42 13.20
CA PHE A 94 -13.75 1.26 12.76
C PHE A 94 -13.05 -0.08 13.08
N SER A 95 -11.92 -0.05 13.78
CA SER A 95 -11.06 -1.16 14.13
C SER A 95 -10.23 -1.72 12.96
N LYS A 96 -9.34 -2.66 13.28
CA LYS A 96 -8.32 -3.19 12.37
C LYS A 96 -8.87 -3.84 11.10
N THR A 97 -9.95 -4.63 11.19
CA THR A 97 -10.46 -5.38 10.03
C THR A 97 -10.95 -4.46 8.90
N PRO A 98 -11.77 -3.42 9.15
CA PRO A 98 -12.10 -2.43 8.11
C PRO A 98 -10.89 -1.72 7.53
N ALA A 99 -9.88 -1.41 8.33
CA ALA A 99 -8.65 -0.79 7.86
C ALA A 99 -7.90 -1.69 6.86
N LEU A 100 -7.73 -2.97 7.22
CA LEU A 100 -7.14 -3.99 6.32
C LEU A 100 -7.94 -4.16 5.03
N VAL A 101 -9.26 -4.28 5.11
CA VAL A 101 -10.14 -4.40 3.93
C VAL A 101 -9.99 -3.19 3.01
N ALA A 102 -9.95 -1.97 3.56
CA ALA A 102 -9.75 -0.77 2.78
C ALA A 102 -8.37 -0.76 2.11
N GLY A 103 -7.31 -1.14 2.84
CA GLY A 103 -5.97 -1.27 2.29
C GLY A 103 -5.90 -2.26 1.13
N PHE A 104 -6.39 -3.50 1.34
CA PHE A 104 -6.42 -4.54 0.31
C PHE A 104 -7.17 -4.13 -0.95
N SER A 105 -8.31 -3.44 -0.80
CA SER A 105 -9.10 -2.96 -1.95
C SER A 105 -8.36 -1.93 -2.82
N ARG A 106 -7.23 -1.39 -2.33
CA ARG A 106 -6.44 -0.34 -2.97
C ARG A 106 -5.02 -0.78 -3.33
N CYS A 107 -4.62 -2.02 -3.00
CA CYS A 107 -3.34 -2.59 -3.40
C CYS A 107 -3.22 -2.69 -4.92
N ARG A 108 -2.01 -2.47 -5.42
CA ARG A 108 -1.61 -2.60 -6.82
C ARG A 108 -0.63 -3.76 -7.05
N GLY A 109 0.06 -4.18 -6.00
CA GLY A 109 1.00 -5.29 -5.99
C GLY A 109 0.33 -6.64 -6.18
N ASP A 110 1.04 -7.56 -6.79
CA ASP A 110 0.63 -8.97 -6.90
C ASP A 110 0.86 -9.72 -5.58
N ILE A 111 1.83 -9.26 -4.78
CA ILE A 111 2.14 -9.77 -3.45
C ILE A 111 1.73 -8.72 -2.42
N ILE A 112 0.98 -9.15 -1.40
CA ILE A 112 0.49 -8.27 -0.34
C ILE A 112 1.02 -8.75 1.00
N PHE A 113 1.68 -7.85 1.72
CA PHE A 113 2.04 -8.03 3.13
C PHE A 113 1.16 -7.13 4.00
N THR A 114 0.89 -7.59 5.22
CA THR A 114 0.28 -6.78 6.27
C THR A 114 1.25 -6.62 7.42
N MET A 115 1.26 -5.46 8.04
CA MET A 115 2.11 -5.18 9.20
C MET A 115 1.39 -4.25 10.17
N ASP A 116 1.70 -4.37 11.46
CA ASP A 116 1.20 -3.45 12.48
C ASP A 116 2.05 -2.19 12.60
N GLY A 117 1.41 -1.07 12.93
CA GLY A 117 2.03 0.25 12.97
C GLY A 117 2.84 0.56 14.24
N ASP A 118 2.79 -0.32 15.23
CA ASP A 118 3.38 -0.14 16.57
C ASP A 118 4.83 -0.65 16.71
N LEU A 119 5.47 -0.98 15.58
CA LEU A 119 6.85 -1.49 15.48
C LEU A 119 7.09 -2.84 16.19
N GLN A 120 6.04 -3.59 16.53
CA GLN A 120 6.19 -4.92 17.12
C GLN A 120 6.64 -5.96 16.09
N ASP A 121 6.19 -5.82 14.84
CA ASP A 121 6.65 -6.65 13.72
C ASP A 121 8.02 -6.17 13.22
N ASP A 122 8.92 -7.09 12.89
CA ASP A 122 10.21 -6.75 12.29
C ASP A 122 10.10 -6.73 10.75
N PRO A 123 10.28 -5.56 10.09
CA PRO A 123 10.25 -5.49 8.64
C PRO A 123 11.29 -6.37 7.94
N GLU A 124 12.38 -6.75 8.62
CA GLU A 124 13.40 -7.64 8.06
C GLU A 124 12.88 -9.07 7.81
N GLU A 125 11.73 -9.45 8.37
CA GLU A 125 11.08 -10.74 8.09
C GLU A 125 10.37 -10.79 6.74
N ILE A 126 10.22 -9.66 6.03
CA ILE A 126 9.74 -9.65 4.65
C ILE A 126 10.84 -10.28 3.76
N PRO A 127 10.58 -11.43 3.11
CA PRO A 127 11.58 -12.19 2.35
C PRO A 127 11.98 -11.53 1.02
#